data_AF-A0A1Y3NH52-F1
#
_entry.id   AF-A0A1Y3NH52-F1
#
_cell.length_a   1.000
_cell.length_b   1.000
_cell.length_c   1.000
_cell.angle_alpha   90.00
_cell.angle_beta   90.00
_cell.angle_gamma   90.00
#
_symmetry.space_group_name_H-M   'P 1'
#
loop_
_entity.id
_entity.type
_entity.pdbx_description
1 polymer ?
#
loop_
_entity_poly.entity_id
_entity_poly.type
_entity_poly.pdbx_seq_one_letter_code
_entity_poly.pdbx_strand_id
1 'polypeptide(L)'
;MALTEAPPLIPYWFHSLESNNKHKETPNIRIEFSKNDSDNLEKAYQKLLNYEKGNGIEKPGETVDVMEDLLFEVDIPKRLLSPIYWKGKSYEVVRGTWFYATDMFKFLACDEELSKQIEEGYQQAQPWKMEPPENHHERGKTATIDFEDKRNFKLTGVGSPVGLFTILSDKCIRFFDWKNPSMEGLTTNEVLVPVVKKWFNIFHPSDPVAHRIEPLIVKKKEYEKNEGESYKPNPIPYSKGGLTGTVREFQGIQKDFTIRSMKLFGNVYNAVQAFIDPNNDKARSDESLNGEKEFDSRDLKNINLNGRLDYAIQAQILDNQYLAAIPAHSSYWNDQDTLAFVLAELYRDMSFD
;
A
#
# COMPACT_ATOMS: atom_id res chain seq x y z
N MET A 1 6.72 13.53 20.36
CA MET A 1 7.23 13.02 21.64
C MET A 1 6.79 11.59 21.77
N ALA A 2 7.74 10.69 21.99
CA ALA A 2 7.45 9.32 22.38
C ALA A 2 6.61 9.31 23.67
N LEU A 3 5.65 8.38 23.77
CA LEU A 3 4.88 8.17 24.99
C LEU A 3 5.76 7.43 26.01
N THR A 4 5.65 7.82 27.29
CA THR A 4 6.40 7.17 28.38
C THR A 4 5.85 5.78 28.69
N GLU A 5 4.55 5.58 28.47
CA GLU A 5 3.83 4.34 28.77
C GLU A 5 2.98 3.90 27.58
N ALA A 6 2.67 2.60 27.53
CA ALA A 6 1.78 2.05 26.53
C ALA A 6 0.38 2.67 26.69
N PRO A 7 -0.29 3.08 25.59
CA PRO A 7 -1.71 3.36 25.63
C PRO A 7 -2.50 2.20 26.24
N PRO A 8 -3.51 2.46 27.10
CA PRO A 8 -4.29 1.40 27.70
C PRO A 8 -5.10 0.65 26.65
N LEU A 9 -5.19 -0.68 26.79
CA LEU A 9 -6.01 -1.52 25.93
C LEU A 9 -7.49 -1.25 26.21
N ILE A 10 -8.26 -0.93 25.17
CA ILE A 10 -9.70 -0.67 25.28
C ILE A 10 -10.46 -1.82 24.63
N PRO A 11 -11.09 -2.72 25.42
CA PRO A 11 -11.88 -3.81 24.88
C PRO A 11 -13.25 -3.33 24.42
N TYR A 12 -13.71 -3.86 23.30
CA TYR A 12 -15.08 -3.71 22.80
C TYR A 12 -15.74 -5.07 22.65
N TRP A 13 -17.05 -5.11 22.89
CA TRP A 13 -17.84 -6.32 22.77
C TRP A 13 -18.74 -6.26 21.54
N PHE A 14 -18.87 -7.42 20.87
CA PHE A 14 -19.66 -7.56 19.65
C PHE A 14 -20.53 -8.81 19.71
N HIS A 15 -21.63 -8.84 18.98
CA HIS A 15 -22.42 -10.05 18.76
C HIS A 15 -22.62 -10.36 17.28
N SER A 16 -22.80 -11.63 16.95
CA SER A 16 -23.11 -12.06 15.58
C SER A 16 -24.56 -11.75 15.22
N LEU A 17 -24.80 -11.52 13.92
CA LEU A 17 -26.15 -11.49 13.34
C LEU A 17 -26.70 -12.88 13.02
N GLU A 18 -25.82 -13.87 12.86
CA GLU A 18 -26.18 -15.23 12.47
C GLU A 18 -25.94 -16.21 13.61
N SER A 19 -26.90 -17.12 13.81
CA SER A 19 -26.90 -18.08 14.92
C SER A 19 -26.12 -19.37 14.64
N ASN A 20 -25.53 -19.51 13.43
CA ASN A 20 -24.85 -20.74 13.00
C ASN A 20 -23.71 -20.42 12.04
N ASN A 21 -22.47 -20.36 12.55
CA ASN A 21 -21.24 -20.36 11.76
C ASN A 21 -20.95 -21.74 11.12
N LYS A 22 -21.94 -22.36 10.47
CA LYS A 22 -21.70 -23.61 9.71
C LYS A 22 -20.99 -23.36 8.38
N HIS A 23 -21.07 -22.14 7.86
CA HIS A 23 -20.31 -21.69 6.70
C HIS A 23 -19.23 -20.72 7.19
N LYS A 24 -17.98 -21.18 7.28
CA LYS A 24 -16.80 -20.34 7.56
C LYS A 24 -16.51 -19.29 6.47
N GLU A 25 -17.36 -19.23 5.44
CA GLU A 25 -17.12 -18.50 4.19
C GLU A 25 -17.92 -17.20 4.09
N THR A 26 -18.90 -16.94 4.97
CA THR A 26 -19.54 -15.62 5.06
C THR A 26 -18.80 -14.73 6.05
N PRO A 27 -18.57 -13.45 5.74
CA PRO A 27 -17.99 -12.53 6.71
C PRO A 27 -18.97 -12.42 7.87
N ASN A 28 -18.59 -12.96 9.02
CA ASN A 28 -19.38 -12.99 10.24
C ASN A 28 -19.67 -11.53 10.64
N ILE A 29 -20.83 -11.00 10.25
CA ILE A 29 -21.17 -9.59 10.47
C ILE A 29 -21.38 -9.42 11.96
N ARG A 30 -20.43 -8.75 12.59
CA ARG A 30 -20.41 -8.45 14.02
C ARG A 30 -21.00 -7.06 14.25
N ILE A 31 -21.98 -6.97 15.14
CA ILE A 31 -22.58 -5.72 15.60
C ILE A 31 -21.94 -5.35 16.93
N GLU A 32 -21.51 -4.10 17.06
CA GLU A 32 -20.97 -3.56 18.30
C GLU A 32 -22.09 -3.36 19.33
N PHE A 33 -21.85 -3.78 20.57
CA PHE A 33 -22.74 -3.44 21.68
C PHE A 33 -22.70 -1.94 21.98
N SER A 34 -23.73 -1.43 22.64
CA SER A 34 -23.66 -0.07 23.18
C SER A 34 -22.46 0.07 24.11
N LYS A 35 -21.88 1.28 24.22
CA LYS A 35 -20.73 1.51 25.10
C LYS A 35 -21.00 1.08 26.55
N ASN A 36 -22.20 1.37 27.05
CA ASN A 36 -22.62 0.97 28.39
C ASN A 36 -22.65 -0.54 28.57
N ASP A 37 -23.22 -1.26 27.59
CA ASP A 37 -23.28 -2.72 27.63
C ASP A 37 -21.90 -3.33 27.51
N SER A 38 -21.06 -2.83 26.60
CA SER A 38 -19.66 -3.24 26.46
C SER A 38 -18.89 -3.06 27.78
N ASP A 39 -19.06 -1.94 28.48
CA ASP A 39 -18.43 -1.70 29.78
C ASP A 39 -18.95 -2.66 30.86
N ASN A 40 -20.24 -2.99 30.85
CA ASN A 40 -20.83 -3.91 31.82
C ASN A 40 -20.41 -5.36 31.56
N LEU A 41 -20.40 -5.78 30.30
CA LEU A 41 -19.88 -7.06 29.84
C LEU A 41 -18.41 -7.21 30.23
N GLU A 42 -17.58 -6.19 29.99
CA GLU A 42 -16.17 -6.22 30.36
C GLU A 42 -16.00 -6.33 31.89
N LYS A 43 -16.77 -5.58 32.68
CA LYS A 43 -16.72 -5.69 34.16
C LYS A 43 -17.09 -7.09 34.64
N ALA A 44 -18.14 -7.70 34.07
CA ALA A 44 -18.55 -9.06 34.41
C ALA A 44 -17.48 -10.08 34.03
N TYR A 45 -16.91 -9.95 32.82
CA TYR A 45 -15.83 -10.79 32.33
C TYR A 45 -14.56 -10.71 33.19
N GLN A 46 -14.14 -9.50 33.58
CA GLN A 46 -12.97 -9.32 34.46
C GLN A 46 -13.20 -9.91 35.86
N LYS A 47 -14.42 -9.79 36.41
CA LYS A 47 -14.78 -10.46 37.68
C LYS A 47 -14.68 -11.98 37.56
N LEU A 48 -15.18 -12.55 36.46
CA LEU A 48 -15.11 -13.98 36.20
C LEU A 48 -13.64 -14.46 36.09
N LEU A 49 -12.81 -13.75 35.32
CA LEU A 49 -11.38 -14.05 35.21
C LEU A 49 -10.66 -14.00 36.56
N ASN A 50 -10.96 -13.01 37.40
CA ASN A 50 -10.35 -12.90 38.73
C ASN A 50 -10.75 -14.06 39.66
N TYR A 51 -12.00 -14.51 39.56
CA TYR A 51 -12.49 -15.69 40.28
C TYR A 51 -11.80 -16.97 39.80
N GLU A 52 -11.70 -17.19 38.48
CA GLU A 52 -11.02 -18.37 37.89
C GLU A 52 -9.53 -18.43 38.24
N LYS A 53 -8.87 -17.28 38.42
CA LYS A 53 -7.48 -17.18 38.89
C LYS A 53 -7.30 -17.42 40.40
N GLY A 54 -8.37 -17.71 41.13
CA GLY A 54 -8.33 -17.97 42.58
C GLY A 54 -8.25 -16.73 43.47
N ASN A 55 -8.39 -15.53 42.89
CA ASN A 55 -8.35 -14.26 43.62
C ASN A 55 -9.74 -13.78 44.07
N GLY A 56 -10.81 -14.47 43.65
CA GLY A 56 -12.19 -14.14 44.00
C GLY A 56 -12.71 -14.93 45.20
N ILE A 57 -13.44 -14.24 46.09
CA ILE A 57 -14.05 -14.83 47.29
C ILE A 57 -15.40 -15.49 46.97
N GLU A 58 -16.13 -14.96 45.99
CA GLU A 58 -17.47 -15.43 45.58
C GLU A 58 -17.58 -15.53 44.05
N LYS A 59 -18.36 -16.51 43.58
CA LYS A 59 -18.60 -16.72 42.15
C LYS A 59 -19.48 -15.58 41.59
N PRO A 60 -19.02 -14.83 40.58
CA PRO A 60 -19.81 -13.76 39.98
C PRO A 60 -21.00 -14.32 39.20
N GLY A 61 -22.02 -13.46 38.98
CA GLY A 61 -23.11 -13.76 38.06
C GLY A 61 -22.58 -14.07 36.65
N GLU A 62 -23.14 -15.10 36.03
CA GLU A 62 -22.68 -15.60 34.72
C GLU A 62 -23.33 -14.85 33.55
N THR A 63 -24.45 -14.17 33.79
CA THR A 63 -25.22 -13.47 32.75
C THR A 63 -25.28 -11.96 33.00
N VAL A 64 -25.38 -11.20 31.91
CA VAL A 64 -25.53 -9.75 31.90
C VAL A 64 -26.65 -9.39 30.94
N ASP A 65 -27.64 -8.66 31.42
CA ASP A 65 -28.71 -8.10 30.58
C ASP A 65 -28.15 -6.99 29.69
N VAL A 66 -28.50 -7.00 28.41
CA VAL A 66 -27.95 -6.12 27.38
C VAL A 66 -29.03 -5.59 26.44
N MET A 67 -28.66 -4.65 25.57
CA MET A 67 -29.54 -3.91 24.65
C MET A 67 -30.41 -2.89 25.37
N GLU A 68 -30.90 -1.88 24.64
CA GLU A 68 -31.68 -0.78 25.22
C GLU A 68 -32.99 -1.24 25.91
N ASP A 69 -33.54 -2.38 25.48
CA ASP A 69 -34.78 -2.94 25.99
C ASP A 69 -34.58 -3.95 27.14
N LEU A 70 -33.34 -4.35 27.43
CA LEU A 70 -32.97 -5.36 28.45
C LEU A 70 -33.72 -6.69 28.29
N LEU A 71 -34.10 -7.04 27.06
CA LEU A 71 -34.83 -8.29 26.78
C LEU A 71 -33.89 -9.46 26.44
N PHE A 72 -32.59 -9.19 26.35
CA PHE A 72 -31.56 -10.15 26.01
C PHE A 72 -30.50 -10.23 27.11
N GLU A 73 -29.97 -11.42 27.32
CA GLU A 73 -28.85 -11.66 28.24
C GLU A 73 -27.66 -12.27 27.49
N VAL A 74 -26.46 -11.91 27.92
CA VAL A 74 -25.22 -12.54 27.49
C VAL A 74 -24.70 -13.45 28.59
N ASP A 75 -24.59 -14.74 28.29
CA ASP A 75 -23.84 -15.72 29.08
C ASP A 75 -22.34 -15.51 28.83
N ILE A 76 -21.65 -14.94 29.82
CA ILE A 76 -20.24 -14.56 29.73
C ILE A 76 -19.33 -15.80 29.58
N PRO A 77 -19.48 -16.87 30.39
CA PRO A 77 -18.71 -18.10 30.19
C PRO A 77 -18.91 -18.74 28.81
N LYS A 78 -20.17 -18.83 28.33
CA LYS A 78 -20.47 -19.50 27.05
C LYS A 78 -20.27 -18.59 25.84
N ARG A 79 -20.12 -17.28 26.03
CA ARG A 79 -20.05 -16.27 24.97
C ARG A 79 -21.26 -16.32 24.04
N LEU A 80 -22.45 -16.40 24.64
CA LEU A 80 -23.72 -16.51 23.91
C LEU A 80 -24.71 -15.45 24.36
N LEU A 81 -25.29 -14.75 23.40
CA LEU A 81 -26.42 -13.84 23.56
C LEU A 81 -27.72 -14.61 23.32
N SER A 82 -28.70 -14.51 24.23
CA SER A 82 -30.02 -15.13 24.07
C SER A 82 -31.15 -14.27 24.64
N PRO A 83 -32.37 -14.38 24.10
CA PRO A 83 -33.53 -13.71 24.67
C PRO A 83 -33.93 -14.31 26.02
N ILE A 84 -34.34 -13.44 26.95
CA ILE A 84 -34.66 -13.81 28.35
C ILE A 84 -36.06 -14.43 28.44
N TYR A 85 -37.06 -13.79 27.80
CA TYR A 85 -38.48 -14.09 28.05
C TYR A 85 -39.12 -15.05 27.05
N TRP A 86 -38.44 -15.37 25.95
CA TRP A 86 -38.95 -16.29 24.92
C TRP A 86 -37.87 -17.23 24.42
N LYS A 87 -38.28 -18.41 23.95
CA LYS A 87 -37.36 -19.32 23.27
C LYS A 87 -36.97 -18.70 21.93
N GLY A 88 -35.70 -18.36 21.76
CA GLY A 88 -35.15 -17.82 20.53
C GLY A 88 -33.81 -18.43 20.17
N LYS A 89 -33.20 -17.87 19.12
CA LYS A 89 -31.85 -18.25 18.69
C LYS A 89 -30.83 -17.63 19.64
N SER A 90 -29.70 -18.32 19.79
CA SER A 90 -28.51 -17.77 20.47
C SER A 90 -27.52 -17.28 19.44
N TYR A 91 -26.83 -16.19 19.76
CA TYR A 91 -25.83 -15.55 18.91
C TYR A 91 -24.48 -15.56 19.60
N GLU A 92 -23.42 -15.66 18.82
CA GLU A 92 -22.06 -15.66 19.34
C GLU A 92 -21.68 -14.25 19.79
N VAL A 93 -21.02 -14.14 20.94
CA VAL A 93 -20.49 -12.89 21.47
C VAL A 93 -18.97 -12.92 21.47
N VAL A 94 -18.34 -11.86 20.97
CA VAL A 94 -16.88 -11.78 20.82
C VAL A 94 -16.36 -10.53 21.50
N ARG A 95 -15.22 -10.66 22.19
CA ARG A 95 -14.48 -9.54 22.75
C ARG A 95 -13.32 -9.19 21.81
N GLY A 96 -13.31 -7.97 21.31
CA GLY A 96 -12.27 -7.44 20.43
C GLY A 96 -11.38 -6.43 21.15
N THR A 97 -10.07 -6.60 21.04
CA THR A 97 -9.07 -5.64 21.54
C THR A 97 -8.15 -5.12 20.45
N TRP A 98 -7.87 -5.96 19.44
CA TRP A 98 -7.17 -5.58 18.22
C TRP A 98 -8.09 -5.75 17.02
N PHE A 99 -7.92 -4.89 16.01
CA PHE A 99 -8.78 -4.83 14.84
C PHE A 99 -7.95 -4.76 13.57
N TYR A 100 -8.44 -5.39 12.50
CA TYR A 100 -7.88 -5.21 11.16
C TYR A 100 -8.87 -4.47 10.27
N ALA A 101 -8.33 -3.62 9.40
CA ALA A 101 -9.09 -2.90 8.41
C ALA A 101 -9.53 -3.86 7.30
N THR A 102 -10.77 -3.71 6.85
CA THR A 102 -11.31 -4.42 5.68
C THR A 102 -11.69 -3.44 4.57
N ASP A 103 -11.85 -3.96 3.36
CA ASP A 103 -12.13 -3.20 2.13
C ASP A 103 -13.36 -2.27 2.18
N MET A 104 -14.26 -2.44 3.16
CA MET A 104 -15.51 -1.66 3.28
C MET A 104 -15.48 -0.59 4.39
N PHE A 105 -14.31 -0.09 4.79
CA PHE A 105 -14.17 0.84 5.94
C PHE A 105 -14.73 0.29 7.26
N LYS A 106 -14.81 -1.05 7.37
CA LYS A 106 -15.23 -1.74 8.59
C LYS A 106 -14.00 -2.30 9.29
N PHE A 107 -13.87 -2.03 10.57
CA PHE A 107 -12.89 -2.68 11.43
C PHE A 107 -13.49 -3.99 11.94
N LEU A 108 -12.80 -5.10 11.69
CA LEU A 108 -13.19 -6.38 12.25
C LEU A 108 -12.27 -6.71 13.42
N ALA A 109 -12.87 -7.11 14.54
CA ALA A 109 -12.12 -7.60 15.68
C ALA A 109 -11.32 -8.85 15.27
N CYS A 110 -10.02 -8.84 15.57
CA CYS A 110 -9.18 -10.02 15.52
C CYS A 110 -9.74 -11.08 16.49
N ASP A 111 -9.43 -12.35 16.22
CA ASP A 111 -9.71 -13.42 17.17
C ASP A 111 -8.94 -13.18 18.48
N GLU A 112 -9.46 -13.67 19.62
CA GLU A 112 -8.86 -13.38 20.94
C GLU A 112 -7.41 -13.88 21.04
N GLU A 113 -7.09 -15.05 20.47
CA GLU A 113 -5.73 -15.60 20.47
C GLU A 113 -4.77 -14.75 19.61
N LEU A 114 -5.20 -14.34 18.42
CA LEU A 114 -4.42 -13.45 17.57
C LEU A 114 -4.22 -12.08 18.25
N SER A 115 -5.28 -11.54 18.84
CA SER A 115 -5.23 -10.27 19.58
C SER A 115 -4.24 -10.32 20.73
N LYS A 116 -4.17 -11.45 21.44
CA LYS A 116 -3.19 -11.68 22.51
C LYS A 116 -1.76 -11.68 21.97
N GLN A 117 -1.50 -12.39 20.88
CA GLN A 117 -0.16 -12.43 20.27
C GLN A 117 0.28 -11.05 19.75
N ILE A 118 -0.65 -10.29 19.16
CA ILE A 118 -0.38 -8.91 18.73
C ILE A 118 -0.08 -8.02 19.93
N GLU A 119 -0.85 -8.13 21.02
CA GLU A 119 -0.60 -7.36 22.24
C GLU A 119 0.77 -7.69 22.85
N GLU A 120 1.14 -8.96 22.94
CA GLU A 120 2.46 -9.38 23.42
C GLU A 120 3.59 -8.80 22.55
N GLY A 121 3.44 -8.84 21.22
CA GLY A 121 4.39 -8.23 20.29
C GLY A 121 4.46 -6.70 20.40
N TYR A 122 3.31 -6.05 20.55
CA TYR A 122 3.20 -4.60 20.79
C TYR A 122 3.95 -4.23 22.07
N GLN A 123 3.76 -4.98 23.15
CA GLN A 123 4.42 -4.76 24.43
C GLN A 123 5.94 -4.94 24.35
N GLN A 124 6.40 -5.94 23.60
CA GLN A 124 7.83 -6.20 23.39
C GLN A 124 8.50 -5.15 22.52
N ALA A 125 7.86 -4.76 21.41
CA ALA A 125 8.43 -3.81 20.46
C ALA A 125 8.42 -2.36 20.97
N GLN A 126 7.56 -2.04 21.94
CA GLN A 126 7.38 -0.70 22.52
C GLN A 126 7.32 0.41 21.45
N PRO A 127 6.49 0.26 20.39
CA PRO A 127 6.47 1.20 19.27
C PRO A 127 6.06 2.61 19.71
N TRP A 128 5.33 2.76 20.82
CA TRP A 128 4.98 4.07 21.38
C TRP A 128 6.18 4.84 21.95
N LYS A 129 7.30 4.17 22.21
CA LYS A 129 8.59 4.80 22.57
C LYS A 129 9.40 5.22 21.35
N MET A 130 9.05 4.75 20.16
CA MET A 130 9.72 5.17 18.95
C MET A 130 9.41 6.64 18.74
N GLU A 131 10.45 7.47 18.74
CA GLU A 131 10.28 8.83 18.30
C GLU A 131 9.93 8.80 16.81
N PRO A 132 8.92 9.57 16.37
CA PRO A 132 8.73 9.75 14.95
C PRO A 132 10.07 10.22 14.37
N PRO A 133 10.49 9.71 13.19
CA PRO A 133 11.76 10.08 12.61
C PRO A 133 11.89 11.60 12.65
N GLU A 134 13.02 12.10 13.20
CA GLU A 134 13.25 13.54 13.32
C GLU A 134 13.08 14.17 11.94
N ASN A 135 11.95 14.87 11.76
CA ASN A 135 11.79 15.75 10.63
C ASN A 135 12.72 16.93 10.92
N HIS A 136 13.97 16.85 10.49
CA HIS A 136 14.91 17.98 10.46
C HIS A 136 14.44 19.15 9.56
N HIS A 137 13.17 19.18 9.17
CA HIS A 137 12.56 20.31 8.49
C HIS A 137 11.55 20.99 9.41
N GLU A 138 12.03 22.02 10.12
CA GLU A 138 11.16 23.12 10.56
C GLU A 138 10.34 23.57 9.35
N ARG A 139 9.01 23.36 9.39
CA ARG A 139 8.08 23.93 8.41
C ARG A 139 8.14 25.45 8.52
N GLY A 140 9.05 26.09 7.79
CA GLY A 140 9.15 27.54 7.77
C GLY A 140 10.47 28.14 7.33
N LYS A 141 11.57 27.38 7.26
CA LYS A 141 12.82 27.86 6.65
C LYS A 141 13.02 27.15 5.32
N THR A 142 13.40 27.91 4.29
CA THR A 142 13.77 27.44 2.96
C THR A 142 14.52 26.13 3.10
N ALA A 143 13.91 25.02 2.65
CA ALA A 143 14.53 23.71 2.74
C ALA A 143 15.84 23.75 1.94
N THR A 144 16.96 23.93 2.63
CA THR A 144 18.27 23.68 2.05
C THR A 144 18.34 22.18 1.85
N ILE A 145 18.19 21.74 0.61
CA ILE A 145 18.33 20.33 0.24
C ILE A 145 19.78 19.96 0.54
N ASP A 146 19.97 19.06 1.49
CA ASP A 146 21.28 18.46 1.75
C ASP A 146 21.57 17.49 0.60
N PHE A 147 22.48 17.89 -0.28
CA PHE A 147 22.86 17.10 -1.47
C PHE A 147 23.70 15.87 -1.11
N GLU A 148 24.27 15.81 0.11
CA GLU A 148 25.04 14.68 0.62
C GLU A 148 24.18 13.66 1.39
N ASP A 149 22.93 14.01 1.69
CA ASP A 149 21.99 13.13 2.38
C ASP A 149 21.68 11.88 1.52
N LYS A 150 22.01 10.72 2.09
CA LYS A 150 21.79 9.40 1.49
C LYS A 150 20.34 8.93 1.61
N ARG A 151 19.44 9.70 2.22
CA ARG A 151 18.02 9.38 2.21
C ARG A 151 17.52 9.28 0.77
N ASN A 152 16.81 8.19 0.51
CA ASN A 152 16.26 7.88 -0.80
C ASN A 152 15.20 8.92 -1.18
N PHE A 153 15.56 9.92 -2.01
CA PHE A 153 14.62 10.85 -2.65
C PHE A 153 13.77 10.11 -3.71
N LYS A 154 13.04 9.08 -3.27
CA LYS A 154 12.07 8.32 -4.05
C LYS A 154 10.72 8.99 -3.86
N LEU A 155 10.15 9.49 -4.96
CA LEU A 155 8.76 9.92 -4.97
C LEU A 155 7.91 8.81 -5.56
N THR A 156 6.97 8.29 -4.78
CA THR A 156 5.99 7.31 -5.26
C THR A 156 4.60 7.91 -5.16
N GLY A 157 4.02 8.27 -6.30
CA GLY A 157 2.64 8.71 -6.38
C GLY A 157 1.73 7.51 -6.57
N VAL A 158 0.82 7.26 -5.63
CA VAL A 158 -0.19 6.20 -5.72
C VAL A 158 -1.55 6.87 -5.77
N GLY A 159 -2.31 6.70 -6.86
CA GLY A 159 -3.58 7.41 -7.04
C GLY A 159 -3.41 8.94 -7.08
N SER A 160 -2.23 9.42 -7.47
CA SER A 160 -1.84 10.81 -7.23
C SER A 160 -2.48 11.79 -8.21
N PRO A 161 -2.96 12.97 -7.74
CA PRO A 161 -3.53 14.00 -8.61
C PRO A 161 -2.45 14.84 -9.33
N VAL A 162 -1.16 14.55 -9.13
CA VAL A 162 -0.05 15.37 -9.65
C VAL A 162 -0.13 15.52 -11.17
N GLY A 163 -0.38 14.45 -11.92
CA GLY A 163 -0.53 14.53 -13.38
C GLY A 163 -1.68 15.44 -13.78
N LEU A 164 -2.84 15.29 -13.14
CA LEU A 164 -4.04 16.06 -13.44
C LEU A 164 -3.85 17.55 -13.16
N PHE A 165 -3.35 17.92 -11.99
CA PHE A 165 -3.12 19.32 -11.65
C PHE A 165 -2.00 19.96 -12.48
N THR A 166 -1.01 19.18 -12.89
CA THR A 166 0.05 19.67 -13.79
C THR A 166 -0.53 19.98 -15.17
N ILE A 167 -1.43 19.14 -15.68
CA ILE A 167 -2.19 19.42 -16.92
C ILE A 167 -3.06 20.67 -16.75
N LEU A 168 -3.85 20.75 -15.67
CA LEU A 168 -4.76 21.87 -15.44
C LEU A 168 -4.04 23.21 -15.25
N SER A 169 -2.79 23.17 -14.78
CA SER A 169 -1.94 24.36 -14.63
C SER A 169 -1.13 24.69 -15.88
N ASP A 170 -1.30 23.93 -16.98
CA ASP A 170 -0.57 24.07 -18.24
C ASP A 170 0.96 24.10 -18.05
N LYS A 171 1.46 23.25 -17.14
CA LYS A 171 2.88 23.12 -16.83
C LYS A 171 3.48 21.87 -17.45
N CYS A 172 4.74 21.95 -17.84
CA CYS A 172 5.54 20.78 -18.19
C CYS A 172 6.46 20.37 -17.03
N ILE A 173 6.87 19.11 -17.02
CA ILE A 173 7.79 18.58 -16.01
C ILE A 173 9.18 18.42 -16.63
N ARG A 174 10.22 18.76 -15.86
CA ARG A 174 11.63 18.50 -16.20
C ARG A 174 12.35 17.88 -15.01
N PHE A 175 13.42 17.14 -15.26
CA PHE A 175 14.22 16.52 -14.20
C PHE A 175 15.32 17.45 -13.70
N PHE A 176 15.58 17.34 -12.39
CA PHE A 176 16.66 18.03 -11.71
C PHE A 176 18.01 17.45 -12.12
N ASP A 177 18.99 18.32 -12.44
CA ASP A 177 20.35 17.90 -12.73
C ASP A 177 21.13 17.65 -11.43
N TRP A 178 21.21 16.38 -11.03
CA TRP A 178 21.99 15.98 -9.87
C TRP A 178 23.51 16.06 -10.09
N LYS A 179 23.99 16.18 -11.34
CA LYS A 179 25.42 16.36 -11.62
C LYS A 179 25.87 17.79 -11.35
N ASN A 180 25.01 18.76 -11.65
CA ASN A 180 25.26 20.20 -11.42
C ASN A 180 24.08 20.82 -10.65
N PRO A 181 23.96 20.56 -9.33
CA PRO A 181 22.81 20.98 -8.56
C PRO A 181 22.71 22.51 -8.46
N SER A 182 21.60 23.09 -8.91
CA SER A 182 21.27 24.50 -8.73
C SER A 182 19.79 24.67 -8.40
N MET A 183 19.48 25.51 -7.41
CA MET A 183 18.12 25.80 -6.99
C MET A 183 17.49 27.00 -7.72
N GLU A 184 18.29 27.74 -8.51
CA GLU A 184 17.82 28.92 -9.22
C GLU A 184 16.89 28.53 -10.38
N GLY A 185 15.68 29.07 -10.40
CA GLY A 185 14.75 28.91 -11.54
C GLY A 185 14.12 27.53 -11.71
N LEU A 186 14.20 26.64 -10.69
CA LEU A 186 13.68 25.27 -10.77
C LEU A 186 12.17 25.17 -11.05
N THR A 187 11.37 26.06 -10.46
CA THR A 187 9.92 26.10 -10.72
C THR A 187 9.53 27.47 -11.20
N THR A 188 8.99 27.52 -12.41
CA THR A 188 8.47 28.73 -13.03
C THR A 188 6.96 28.61 -13.23
N ASN A 189 6.35 29.62 -13.85
CA ASN A 189 4.94 29.55 -14.22
C ASN A 189 4.66 28.46 -15.27
N GLU A 190 5.67 28.02 -16.03
CA GLU A 190 5.52 27.08 -17.15
C GLU A 190 6.14 25.69 -16.89
N VAL A 191 7.05 25.60 -15.91
CA VAL A 191 7.85 24.40 -15.67
C VAL A 191 7.85 24.02 -14.20
N LEU A 192 7.64 22.72 -13.93
CA LEU A 192 7.82 22.08 -12.64
C LEU A 192 9.05 21.18 -12.66
N VAL A 193 9.95 21.34 -11.68
CA VAL A 193 11.11 20.45 -11.51
C VAL A 193 11.05 19.80 -10.13
N PRO A 194 10.62 18.53 -10.03
CA PRO A 194 10.68 17.80 -8.78
C PRO A 194 12.14 17.44 -8.46
N VAL A 195 12.57 17.75 -7.23
CA VAL A 195 13.92 17.41 -6.76
C VAL A 195 13.91 16.01 -6.16
N VAL A 196 14.01 15.02 -7.04
CA VAL A 196 13.91 13.60 -6.72
C VAL A 196 14.97 12.80 -7.47
N LYS A 197 15.41 11.67 -6.92
CA LYS A 197 16.37 10.75 -7.56
C LYS A 197 15.67 9.60 -8.29
N LYS A 198 14.49 9.18 -7.84
CA LYS A 198 13.63 8.19 -8.49
C LYS A 198 12.17 8.63 -8.40
N TRP A 199 11.36 8.29 -9.40
CA TRP A 199 9.93 8.63 -9.40
C TRP A 199 9.08 7.53 -10.03
N PHE A 200 8.08 7.07 -9.29
CA PHE A 200 7.09 6.12 -9.75
C PHE A 200 5.68 6.73 -9.64
N ASN A 201 4.88 6.61 -10.69
CA ASN A 201 3.49 7.02 -10.74
C ASN A 201 2.61 5.80 -10.98
N ILE A 202 1.86 5.40 -9.97
CA ILE A 202 0.95 4.27 -9.99
C ILE A 202 -0.48 4.79 -10.10
N PHE A 203 -1.17 4.38 -11.15
CA PHE A 203 -2.53 4.81 -11.42
C PHE A 203 -3.39 3.67 -11.97
N HIS A 204 -4.69 3.79 -11.80
CA HIS A 204 -5.68 2.91 -12.38
C HIS A 204 -6.27 3.61 -13.62
N PRO A 205 -6.39 2.94 -14.79
CA PRO A 205 -6.86 3.58 -16.03
C PRO A 205 -8.25 4.22 -15.94
N SER A 206 -9.11 3.72 -15.06
CA SER A 206 -10.46 4.26 -14.83
C SER A 206 -10.51 5.33 -13.72
N ASP A 207 -9.40 5.64 -13.06
CA ASP A 207 -9.38 6.65 -11.99
C ASP A 207 -9.48 8.07 -12.61
N PRO A 208 -10.48 8.88 -12.22
CA PRO A 208 -10.66 10.23 -12.76
C PRO A 208 -9.63 11.24 -12.24
N VAL A 209 -8.90 10.92 -11.17
CA VAL A 209 -7.92 11.79 -10.51
C VAL A 209 -6.50 11.41 -10.90
N ALA A 210 -6.18 10.13 -10.86
CA ALA A 210 -4.82 9.65 -11.11
C ALA A 210 -4.48 9.62 -12.61
N HIS A 211 -3.73 10.62 -13.05
CA HIS A 211 -3.34 10.79 -14.45
C HIS A 211 -1.87 10.45 -14.70
N ARG A 212 -1.59 10.13 -15.96
CA ARG A 212 -0.25 9.86 -16.49
C ARG A 212 0.66 11.09 -16.43
N ILE A 213 1.95 10.88 -16.15
CA ILE A 213 2.94 11.95 -16.05
C ILE A 213 4.01 11.90 -17.14
N GLU A 214 4.30 10.74 -17.75
CA GLU A 214 5.30 10.63 -18.83
C GLU A 214 5.01 11.61 -20.00
N PRO A 215 3.75 11.82 -20.44
CA PRO A 215 3.44 12.77 -21.51
C PRO A 215 3.77 14.24 -21.19
N LEU A 216 3.88 14.59 -19.91
CA LEU A 216 4.20 15.95 -19.45
C LEU A 216 5.70 16.24 -19.45
N ILE A 217 6.52 15.21 -19.70
CA ILE A 217 7.97 15.24 -19.64
C ILE A 217 8.55 15.10 -21.06
N VAL A 218 8.04 14.14 -21.83
CA VAL A 218 8.59 13.76 -23.14
C VAL A 218 8.41 14.88 -24.18
N LYS A 219 9.41 15.06 -25.04
CA LYS A 219 9.31 16.01 -26.17
C LYS A 219 8.29 15.50 -27.18
N LYS A 220 7.39 16.38 -27.65
CA LYS A 220 6.37 16.07 -28.66
C LYS A 220 6.92 15.31 -29.88
N LYS A 221 8.10 15.71 -30.38
CA LYS A 221 8.77 15.06 -31.52
C LYS A 221 9.15 13.59 -31.27
N GLU A 222 9.52 13.25 -30.03
CA GLU A 222 9.87 11.86 -29.65
C GLU A 222 8.63 11.01 -29.45
N TYR A 223 7.55 11.60 -28.93
CA TYR A 223 6.24 10.95 -28.83
C TYR A 223 5.70 10.57 -30.21
N GLU A 224 5.76 11.50 -31.17
CA GLU A 224 5.30 11.29 -32.56
C GLU A 224 6.16 10.28 -33.33
N LYS A 225 7.47 10.24 -33.09
CA LYS A 225 8.40 9.33 -33.77
C LYS A 225 8.18 7.85 -33.43
N ASN A 226 7.62 7.57 -32.26
CA ASN A 226 7.42 6.20 -31.76
C ASN A 226 5.95 5.73 -31.87
N GLU A 227 5.12 6.43 -32.65
CA GLU A 227 3.66 6.17 -32.83
C GLU A 227 2.90 5.94 -31.50
N GLY A 228 3.37 6.53 -30.40
CA GLY A 228 2.81 6.31 -29.07
C GLY A 228 2.99 4.89 -28.48
N GLU A 229 3.57 3.93 -29.20
CA GLU A 229 3.73 2.54 -28.73
C GLU A 229 4.74 2.40 -27.59
N SER A 230 5.84 3.16 -27.65
CA SER A 230 6.91 3.12 -26.63
C SER A 230 6.50 3.76 -25.29
N TYR A 231 5.39 4.51 -25.27
CA TYR A 231 4.90 5.24 -24.10
C TYR A 231 3.52 4.74 -23.65
N LYS A 232 3.18 3.47 -23.90
CA LYS A 232 2.04 2.83 -23.19
C LYS A 232 2.46 2.60 -21.73
N PRO A 233 1.59 2.88 -20.73
CA PRO A 233 1.94 2.69 -19.33
C PRO A 233 2.32 1.22 -19.07
N ASN A 234 3.29 0.99 -18.20
CA ASN A 234 3.71 -0.38 -17.91
C ASN A 234 2.71 -1.02 -16.95
N PRO A 235 2.24 -2.24 -17.21
CA PRO A 235 1.41 -2.92 -16.23
C PRO A 235 2.24 -3.24 -14.97
N ILE A 236 1.65 -3.11 -13.80
CA ILE A 236 2.26 -3.62 -12.56
C ILE A 236 2.35 -5.15 -12.67
N PRO A 237 3.47 -5.78 -12.25
CA PRO A 237 3.61 -7.22 -12.24
C PRO A 237 2.51 -7.89 -11.40
N TYR A 238 1.79 -8.84 -11.99
CA TYR A 238 0.64 -9.52 -11.39
C TYR A 238 1.10 -10.69 -10.50
N SER A 239 0.76 -10.68 -9.21
CA SER A 239 1.22 -11.68 -8.24
C SER A 239 0.39 -12.96 -8.21
N LYS A 240 -0.86 -12.94 -8.69
CA LYS A 240 -1.74 -14.12 -8.71
C LYS A 240 -1.59 -14.88 -10.04
N GLY A 241 -0.61 -15.78 -10.14
CA GLY A 241 -0.36 -16.61 -11.34
C GLY A 241 -1.59 -17.36 -11.88
N GLY A 242 -2.38 -16.70 -12.74
CA GLY A 242 -3.61 -17.21 -13.34
C GLY A 242 -3.79 -16.66 -14.76
N LEU A 243 -4.26 -17.53 -15.65
CA LEU A 243 -4.42 -17.41 -17.12
C LEU A 243 -5.35 -16.27 -17.60
N THR A 244 -5.14 -15.03 -17.15
CA THR A 244 -5.95 -13.86 -17.54
C THR A 244 -5.10 -12.69 -18.06
N GLY A 245 -3.80 -12.88 -18.24
CA GLY A 245 -2.92 -11.95 -18.95
C GLY A 245 -3.02 -12.04 -20.50
N THR A 246 -3.91 -12.88 -21.05
CA THR A 246 -3.86 -13.25 -22.47
C THR A 246 -5.24 -13.30 -23.14
N VAL A 247 -5.97 -12.18 -23.26
CA VAL A 247 -7.11 -12.11 -24.21
C VAL A 247 -7.19 -10.81 -25.03
N ARG A 248 -6.13 -9.98 -25.05
CA ARG A 248 -6.05 -8.88 -26.05
C ARG A 248 -4.72 -8.78 -26.78
N GLU A 249 -4.02 -9.90 -26.93
CA GLU A 249 -2.78 -9.98 -27.72
C GLU A 249 -2.55 -11.38 -28.31
N PHE A 250 -3.61 -12.08 -28.74
CA PHE A 250 -3.53 -13.43 -29.34
C PHE A 250 -3.34 -13.45 -30.87
N GLN A 251 -2.77 -12.38 -31.44
CA GLN A 251 -2.27 -12.38 -32.82
C GLN A 251 -0.81 -11.92 -32.83
N GLY A 252 0.11 -12.85 -32.52
CA GLY A 252 1.55 -12.63 -32.74
C GLY A 252 2.53 -13.37 -31.80
N ILE A 253 2.06 -13.91 -30.68
CA ILE A 253 2.96 -14.42 -29.62
C ILE A 253 3.32 -15.89 -29.86
N GLN A 254 4.29 -16.13 -30.74
CA GLN A 254 5.19 -17.27 -30.61
C GLN A 254 6.68 -16.89 -30.71
N LYS A 255 7.05 -15.61 -30.95
CA LYS A 255 8.46 -15.22 -31.15
C LYS A 255 9.06 -14.22 -30.15
N ASP A 256 8.28 -13.55 -29.29
CA ASP A 256 8.82 -12.42 -28.49
C ASP A 256 8.99 -12.64 -26.99
N PHE A 257 8.53 -13.78 -26.43
CA PHE A 257 8.69 -14.06 -25.00
C PHE A 257 10.17 -14.30 -24.61
N THR A 258 10.95 -14.88 -25.53
CA THR A 258 12.39 -15.11 -25.35
C THR A 258 13.24 -13.86 -25.62
N ILE A 259 12.74 -12.91 -26.42
CA ILE A 259 13.51 -11.74 -26.87
C ILE A 259 13.43 -10.57 -25.86
N ARG A 260 12.28 -10.40 -25.18
CA ARG A 260 12.08 -9.27 -24.25
C ARG A 260 12.65 -9.51 -22.85
N SER A 261 12.63 -10.77 -22.39
CA SER A 261 13.34 -11.20 -21.18
C SER A 261 14.86 -11.10 -21.35
N MET A 262 15.38 -11.38 -22.55
CA MET A 262 16.80 -11.16 -22.88
C MET A 262 17.23 -9.69 -22.91
N LYS A 263 16.37 -8.73 -23.24
CA LYS A 263 16.71 -7.29 -23.20
C LYS A 263 16.88 -6.73 -21.78
N LEU A 264 16.15 -7.26 -20.80
CA LEU A 264 16.28 -6.85 -19.40
C LEU A 264 17.59 -7.35 -18.77
N PHE A 265 18.07 -8.52 -19.19
CA PHE A 265 19.36 -9.08 -18.80
C PHE A 265 20.52 -8.72 -19.76
N GLY A 266 20.25 -8.09 -20.91
CA GLY A 266 21.23 -7.87 -21.97
C GLY A 266 22.45 -7.05 -21.53
N ASN A 267 22.24 -6.03 -20.70
CA ASN A 267 23.34 -5.21 -20.17
C ASN A 267 24.21 -6.00 -19.17
N VAL A 268 23.61 -6.95 -18.43
CA VAL A 268 24.33 -7.84 -17.52
C VAL A 268 25.02 -8.97 -18.30
N TYR A 269 24.38 -9.46 -19.36
CA TYR A 269 24.90 -10.51 -20.23
C TYR A 269 26.15 -10.04 -21.00
N ASN A 270 26.14 -8.80 -21.52
CA ASN A 270 27.29 -8.20 -22.18
C ASN A 270 28.46 -7.95 -21.22
N ALA A 271 28.18 -7.47 -20.00
CA ALA A 271 29.20 -7.29 -18.96
C ALA A 271 29.81 -8.62 -18.50
N VAL A 272 28.99 -9.67 -18.35
CA VAL A 272 29.44 -11.02 -18.01
C VAL A 272 30.22 -11.67 -19.16
N GLN A 273 29.84 -11.45 -20.41
CA GLN A 273 30.57 -11.97 -21.57
C GLN A 273 31.92 -11.27 -21.80
N ALA A 274 32.03 -9.97 -21.52
CA ALA A 274 33.31 -9.26 -21.56
C ALA A 274 34.29 -9.74 -20.47
N PHE A 275 33.77 -10.24 -19.34
CA PHE A 275 34.56 -10.89 -18.29
C PHE A 275 35.02 -12.30 -18.65
N ILE A 276 34.22 -13.04 -19.43
CA ILE A 276 34.49 -14.43 -19.81
C ILE A 276 35.42 -14.52 -21.03
N ASP A 277 35.31 -13.60 -22.00
CA ASP A 277 36.15 -13.58 -23.20
C ASP A 277 36.65 -12.15 -23.54
N PRO A 278 37.84 -11.75 -23.05
CA PRO A 278 38.35 -10.40 -23.17
C PRO A 278 38.71 -9.95 -24.60
N ASN A 279 38.71 -10.86 -25.59
CA ASN A 279 39.08 -10.59 -26.97
C ASN A 279 37.87 -10.53 -27.94
N ASN A 280 36.63 -10.52 -27.43
CA ASN A 280 35.44 -10.45 -28.26
C ASN A 280 35.13 -9.00 -28.70
N ASP A 281 35.61 -8.61 -29.88
CA ASP A 281 35.47 -7.26 -30.44
C ASP A 281 34.01 -6.80 -30.63
N LYS A 282 33.04 -7.72 -30.72
CA LYS A 282 31.61 -7.39 -30.82
C LYS A 282 30.99 -6.90 -29.51
N ALA A 283 31.58 -7.26 -28.35
CA ALA A 283 31.12 -6.75 -27.05
C ALA A 283 31.63 -5.32 -26.78
N ARG A 284 32.76 -4.93 -27.38
CA ARG A 284 33.34 -3.57 -27.28
C ARG A 284 32.69 -2.55 -28.20
N SER A 285 32.07 -2.97 -29.31
CA SER A 285 31.49 -2.02 -30.27
C SER A 285 30.30 -1.23 -29.72
N ASP A 286 29.53 -1.76 -28.77
CA ASP A 286 28.39 -1.04 -28.16
C ASP A 286 28.77 -0.16 -26.96
N GLU A 287 29.98 -0.28 -26.42
CA GLU A 287 30.50 0.62 -25.36
C GLU A 287 31.13 1.91 -25.91
N SER A 288 31.29 2.04 -27.23
CA SER A 288 31.91 3.19 -27.89
C SER A 288 30.96 4.38 -28.13
N LEU A 289 30.06 4.66 -27.18
CA LEU A 289 29.28 5.90 -27.11
C LEU A 289 29.31 6.54 -25.71
N ASN A 290 30.44 6.45 -25.00
CA ASN A 290 30.74 7.35 -23.88
C ASN A 290 31.42 8.63 -24.40
N GLY A 291 30.68 9.41 -25.18
CA GLY A 291 30.82 10.87 -25.09
C GLY A 291 29.99 11.32 -23.89
N GLU A 292 30.47 12.28 -23.11
CA GLU A 292 29.64 12.92 -22.08
C GLU A 292 28.38 13.49 -22.77
N LYS A 293 27.28 12.73 -22.74
CA LYS A 293 26.01 13.21 -23.27
C LYS A 293 25.57 14.36 -22.38
N GLU A 294 25.40 15.52 -23.01
CA GLU A 294 24.77 16.69 -22.40
C GLU A 294 23.47 16.27 -21.68
N PHE A 295 23.26 16.77 -20.47
CA PHE A 295 22.10 16.40 -19.66
C PHE A 295 20.80 16.88 -20.33
N ASP A 296 20.01 15.95 -20.86
CA ASP A 296 18.68 16.28 -21.38
C ASP A 296 17.65 16.23 -20.25
N SER A 297 17.23 17.38 -19.73
CA SER A 297 16.24 17.51 -18.65
C SER A 297 14.89 16.79 -18.88
N ARG A 298 14.61 16.29 -20.09
CA ARG A 298 13.40 15.54 -20.44
C ARG A 298 13.63 14.06 -20.71
N ASP A 299 14.86 13.55 -20.59
CA ASP A 299 15.15 12.12 -20.73
C ASP A 299 14.69 11.35 -19.48
N LEU A 300 13.73 10.44 -19.65
CA LEU A 300 13.17 9.59 -18.60
C LEU A 300 14.24 8.71 -17.93
N LYS A 301 15.37 8.45 -18.60
CA LYS A 301 16.47 7.67 -18.02
C LYS A 301 17.22 8.39 -16.92
N ASN A 302 17.06 9.71 -16.81
CA ASN A 302 17.71 10.50 -15.76
C ASN A 302 17.17 10.22 -14.36
N ILE A 303 15.95 9.67 -14.26
CA ILE A 303 15.30 9.38 -12.98
C ILE A 303 15.25 7.88 -12.68
N ASN A 304 14.80 7.08 -13.65
CA ASN A 304 14.76 5.63 -13.52
C ASN A 304 15.58 5.02 -14.65
N LEU A 305 16.48 4.10 -14.33
CA LEU A 305 17.35 3.44 -15.33
C LEU A 305 16.57 2.74 -16.45
N ASN A 306 15.36 2.27 -16.14
CA ASN A 306 14.45 1.66 -17.12
C ASN A 306 13.76 2.68 -18.05
N GLY A 307 13.86 3.98 -17.75
CA GLY A 307 13.21 5.07 -18.47
C GLY A 307 11.69 5.13 -18.32
N ARG A 308 11.12 4.53 -17.28
CA ARG A 308 9.66 4.37 -17.10
C ARG A 308 9.20 4.93 -15.77
N LEU A 309 8.15 5.75 -15.81
CA LEU A 309 7.58 6.41 -14.64
C LEU A 309 6.11 6.00 -14.42
N ASP A 310 5.35 5.76 -15.49
CA ASP A 310 3.92 5.44 -15.42
C ASP A 310 3.69 3.92 -15.32
N TYR A 311 3.05 3.49 -14.24
CA TYR A 311 2.66 2.12 -13.97
C TYR A 311 1.13 2.02 -13.80
N ALA A 312 0.50 1.21 -14.64
CA ALA A 312 -0.95 1.01 -14.63
C ALA A 312 -1.32 -0.28 -13.89
N ILE A 313 -2.30 -0.19 -12.99
CA ILE A 313 -2.94 -1.38 -12.41
C ILE A 313 -3.75 -2.08 -13.49
N GLN A 314 -3.65 -3.42 -13.52
CA GLN A 314 -4.39 -4.24 -14.48
C GLN A 314 -5.84 -4.40 -14.01
N ALA A 315 -6.80 -3.88 -14.77
CA ALA A 315 -8.23 -4.07 -14.50
C ALA A 315 -8.67 -5.51 -14.81
N GLN A 316 -9.65 -6.04 -14.07
CA GLN A 316 -10.19 -7.37 -14.36
C GLN A 316 -11.00 -7.33 -15.68
N ILE A 317 -11.01 -8.44 -16.43
CA ILE A 317 -11.59 -8.56 -17.78
C ILE A 317 -13.09 -8.16 -17.84
N LEU A 318 -13.79 -8.17 -16.70
CA LEU A 318 -15.22 -7.90 -16.59
C LEU A 318 -15.56 -6.53 -15.96
N ASP A 319 -14.57 -5.70 -15.63
CA ASP A 319 -14.83 -4.42 -14.98
C ASP A 319 -15.36 -3.38 -15.97
N ASN A 320 -16.61 -2.95 -15.77
CA ASN A 320 -17.16 -1.80 -16.47
C ASN A 320 -16.41 -0.53 -16.03
N GLN A 321 -15.76 0.16 -16.98
CA GLN A 321 -14.90 1.33 -16.72
C GLN A 321 -15.56 2.40 -15.85
N TYR A 322 -16.87 2.61 -16.00
CA TYR A 322 -17.62 3.61 -15.23
C TYR A 322 -17.92 3.16 -13.79
N LEU A 323 -18.16 1.86 -13.57
CA LEU A 323 -18.38 1.31 -12.24
C LEU A 323 -17.06 1.14 -11.48
N ALA A 324 -15.96 0.89 -12.19
CA ALA A 324 -14.62 0.78 -11.64
C ALA A 324 -14.01 2.13 -11.25
N ALA A 325 -14.47 3.26 -11.82
CA ALA A 325 -13.92 4.59 -11.57
C ALA A 325 -14.07 5.07 -10.11
N ILE A 326 -15.18 4.71 -9.45
CA ILE A 326 -15.47 5.13 -8.07
C ILE A 326 -14.57 4.41 -7.04
N PRO A 327 -14.46 3.06 -7.03
CA PRO A 327 -13.58 2.37 -6.10
C PRO A 327 -12.10 2.53 -6.46
N ALA A 328 -11.74 2.66 -7.74
CA ALA A 328 -10.34 2.69 -8.20
C ALA A 328 -9.49 3.74 -7.48
N HIS A 329 -10.05 4.91 -7.17
CA HIS A 329 -9.32 5.94 -6.44
C HIS A 329 -9.04 5.58 -4.98
N SER A 330 -9.98 4.87 -4.34
CA SER A 330 -9.91 4.49 -2.92
C SER A 330 -9.22 3.16 -2.65
N SER A 331 -8.99 2.32 -3.67
CA SER A 331 -8.59 0.93 -3.49
C SER A 331 -7.11 0.61 -3.78
N TYR A 332 -6.29 1.60 -4.13
CA TYR A 332 -4.87 1.34 -4.47
C TYR A 332 -4.09 0.61 -3.37
N TRP A 333 -4.31 0.99 -2.11
CA TRP A 333 -3.59 0.40 -0.98
C TRP A 333 -4.12 -0.97 -0.57
N ASN A 334 -5.26 -1.38 -1.11
CA ASN A 334 -5.80 -2.73 -0.94
C ASN A 334 -5.32 -3.67 -2.06
N ASP A 335 -4.74 -3.12 -3.14
CA ASP A 335 -4.20 -3.90 -4.24
C ASP A 335 -2.84 -4.51 -3.87
N GLN A 336 -2.81 -5.84 -3.80
CA GLN A 336 -1.63 -6.61 -3.41
C GLN A 336 -0.44 -6.35 -4.34
N ASP A 337 -0.69 -6.15 -5.64
CA ASP A 337 0.36 -5.92 -6.63
C ASP A 337 0.98 -4.53 -6.47
N THR A 338 0.15 -3.51 -6.21
CA THR A 338 0.58 -2.16 -5.86
C THR A 338 1.43 -2.17 -4.59
N LEU A 339 0.98 -2.83 -3.52
CA LEU A 339 1.75 -2.97 -2.29
C LEU A 339 3.09 -3.69 -2.52
N ALA A 340 3.08 -4.81 -3.24
CA ALA A 340 4.28 -5.56 -3.55
C ALA A 340 5.29 -4.74 -4.37
N PHE A 341 4.82 -3.97 -5.36
CA PHE A 341 5.66 -3.07 -6.14
C PHE A 341 6.27 -1.96 -5.28
N VAL A 342 5.46 -1.30 -4.45
CA VAL A 342 5.93 -0.23 -3.55
C VAL A 342 6.98 -0.78 -2.58
N LEU A 343 6.71 -1.92 -1.95
CA LEU A 343 7.67 -2.57 -1.04
C LEU A 343 8.95 -2.98 -1.78
N ALA A 344 8.85 -3.59 -2.95
CA ALA A 344 10.03 -3.96 -3.74
C ALA A 344 10.92 -2.74 -4.03
N GLU A 345 10.33 -1.62 -4.45
CA GLU A 345 11.10 -0.40 -4.74
C GLU A 345 11.62 0.30 -3.49
N LEU A 346 10.90 0.28 -2.36
CA LEU A 346 11.39 0.84 -1.09
C LEU A 346 12.61 0.08 -0.58
N TYR A 347 12.53 -1.25 -0.54
CA TYR A 347 13.56 -2.12 0.03
C TYR A 347 14.74 -2.39 -0.92
N ARG A 348 14.63 -2.06 -2.22
CA ARG A 348 15.67 -2.32 -3.22
C ARG A 348 17.06 -1.78 -2.89
N ASP A 349 17.11 -0.62 -2.25
CA ASP A 349 18.36 0.08 -1.95
C ASP A 349 18.71 0.02 -0.45
N MET A 350 17.99 -0.78 0.35
CA MET A 350 18.38 -1.03 1.74
C MET A 350 19.42 -2.15 1.78
N SER A 351 20.67 -1.77 2.02
CA SER A 351 21.72 -2.73 2.38
C SER A 351 21.47 -3.20 3.81
N PHE A 352 21.31 -4.51 3.99
CA PHE A 352 21.35 -5.13 5.31
C PHE A 352 22.82 -5.46 5.59
N ASP A 353 23.42 -4.76 6.56
CA ASP A 353 24.76 -5.07 7.08
C ASP A 353 24.77 -6.34 7.95
#